data_AF-A0A5A5U307-F1
#
_entry.id   AF-A0A5A5U307-F1
#
_cell.length_a   1.000
_cell.length_b   1.000
_cell.length_c   1.000
_cell.angle_alpha   90.00
_cell.angle_beta   90.00
_cell.angle_gamma   90.00
#
_symmetry.space_group_name_H-M   'P 1'
#
loop_
_entity.id
_entity.type
_entity.pdbx_description
1 polymer ?
#
loop_
_entity_poly.entity_id
_entity_poly.type
_entity_poly.pdbx_seq_one_letter_code
_entity_poly.pdbx_strand_id
1 'polypeptide(L)'
;MNYLIGIIFIALIGYIFEQRRHIKFLEQVNHNQETHDVMTAHQLELTRNKVDMLELTLNTIGYNVERFEASDFTKREPSQEQLQEIWAEYQQLERKSRSAQVKFEAELELRGVE
;
A
#
# COMPACT_ATOMS: atom_id res chain seq x y z
N MET A 1 -23.88 -54.67 -11.97
CA MET A 1 -22.43 -54.48 -11.74
C MET A 1 -21.86 -53.39 -12.64
N ASN A 2 -22.00 -53.47 -13.98
CA ASN A 2 -21.53 -52.42 -14.91
C ASN A 2 -22.14 -51.02 -14.69
N TYR A 3 -23.45 -50.92 -14.38
CA TYR A 3 -24.09 -49.64 -14.09
C TYR A 3 -23.56 -48.96 -12.81
N LEU A 4 -23.24 -49.76 -11.79
CA LEU A 4 -22.73 -49.26 -10.51
C LEU A 4 -21.30 -48.71 -10.67
N ILE A 5 -20.48 -49.39 -11.48
CA ILE A 5 -19.14 -48.93 -11.86
C ILE A 5 -19.23 -47.62 -12.66
N GLY A 6 -20.18 -47.52 -13.61
CA GLY A 6 -20.41 -46.28 -14.37
C GLY A 6 -20.79 -45.08 -13.50
N ILE A 7 -21.67 -45.27 -12.51
CA ILE A 7 -22.06 -44.22 -11.55
C ILE A 7 -20.86 -43.76 -10.72
N ILE A 8 -20.04 -44.69 -10.24
CA ILE A 8 -18.82 -44.37 -9.49
C ILE A 8 -17.84 -43.55 -10.35
N PHE A 9 -17.68 -43.90 -11.62
CA PHE A 9 -16.84 -43.14 -12.55
C PHE A 9 -17.34 -41.72 -12.78
N ILE A 10 -18.64 -41.52 -12.98
CA ILE A 10 -19.22 -40.18 -13.15
C ILE A 10 -19.05 -39.35 -11.87
N ALA A 11 -19.26 -39.95 -10.69
CA ALA A 11 -19.05 -39.29 -9.42
C ALA A 11 -17.59 -38.85 -9.22
N LEU A 12 -16.62 -39.70 -9.58
CA LEU A 12 -15.19 -39.37 -9.53
C LEU A 12 -14.82 -38.24 -10.50
N ILE A 13 -15.36 -38.25 -11.72
CA ILE A 13 -15.13 -37.17 -12.69
C ILE A 13 -15.72 -35.86 -12.16
N GLY A 14 -16.95 -35.90 -11.63
CA GLY A 14 -17.60 -34.73 -11.01
C GLY A 14 -16.76 -34.16 -9.87
N TYR A 15 -16.25 -35.02 -8.99
CA TYR A 15 -15.36 -34.64 -7.90
C TYR A 15 -14.06 -33.98 -8.38
N ILE A 16 -13.42 -34.52 -9.42
CA ILE A 16 -12.19 -33.92 -10.00
C ILE A 16 -12.48 -32.52 -10.58
N PHE A 17 -13.61 -32.35 -11.27
CA PHE A 17 -14.02 -31.05 -11.81
C PHE A 17 -14.29 -30.03 -10.70
N GLU A 18 -14.98 -30.44 -9.64
CA GLU A 18 -15.27 -29.59 -8.49
C GLU A 18 -13.99 -29.17 -7.76
N GLN A 19 -13.05 -30.10 -7.54
CA GLN A 19 -11.74 -29.80 -6.97
C GLN A 19 -10.95 -28.81 -7.83
N ARG A 20 -10.91 -28.99 -9.16
CA ARG A 20 -10.27 -28.03 -10.06
C ARG A 20 -10.90 -26.64 -10.00
N ARG A 21 -12.23 -26.55 -9.86
CA ARG A 21 -12.93 -25.27 -9.70
C ARG A 21 -12.58 -24.61 -8.37
N HIS A 22 -12.53 -25.37 -7.28
CA HIS A 22 -12.13 -24.86 -5.97
C HIS A 22 -10.69 -24.34 -5.96
N ILE A 23 -9.75 -25.07 -6.56
CA ILE A 23 -8.34 -24.63 -6.65
C ILE A 23 -8.25 -23.29 -7.39
N LYS A 24 -8.88 -23.18 -8.57
CA LYS A 24 -8.90 -21.92 -9.33
C LYS A 24 -9.52 -20.76 -8.56
N PHE A 25 -10.58 -21.02 -7.81
CA PHE A 25 -11.21 -20.02 -6.96
C PHE A 25 -10.27 -19.56 -5.84
N LEU A 26 -9.58 -20.49 -5.17
CA LEU A 26 -8.61 -20.15 -4.12
C LEU A 26 -7.41 -19.37 -4.68
N GLU A 27 -6.89 -19.76 -5.84
CA GLU A 27 -5.83 -19.02 -6.54
C GLU A 27 -6.27 -17.58 -6.84
N GLN A 28 -7.49 -17.39 -7.34
CA GLN A 28 -8.04 -16.05 -7.63
C GLN A 28 -8.25 -15.21 -6.36
N VAL A 29 -8.81 -15.80 -5.31
CA VAL A 29 -9.01 -15.10 -4.03
C VAL A 29 -7.66 -14.70 -3.42
N ASN A 30 -6.67 -15.59 -3.47
CA ASN A 30 -5.33 -15.29 -2.97
C ASN A 30 -4.67 -14.16 -3.77
N HIS A 31 -4.72 -14.20 -5.12
CA HIS A 31 -4.21 -13.12 -5.97
C HIS A 31 -4.87 -11.76 -5.65
N ASN A 32 -6.18 -11.75 -5.44
CA ASN A 32 -6.92 -10.55 -5.08
C ASN A 32 -6.53 -10.03 -3.70
N GLN A 33 -6.37 -10.93 -2.73
CA GLN A 33 -5.96 -10.57 -1.37
C GLN A 33 -4.55 -9.99 -1.35
N GLU A 34 -3.59 -10.64 -2.01
CA GLU A 34 -2.22 -10.13 -2.12
C GLU A 34 -2.18 -8.76 -2.81
N THR A 35 -2.97 -8.56 -3.86
CA THR A 35 -3.08 -7.27 -4.54
C THR A 35 -3.66 -6.19 -3.62
N HIS A 36 -4.72 -6.52 -2.86
CA HIS A 36 -5.32 -5.61 -1.90
C HIS A 36 -4.33 -5.22 -0.79
N ASP A 37 -3.52 -6.16 -0.30
CA ASP A 37 -2.52 -5.90 0.73
C ASP A 37 -1.43 -4.95 0.22
N VAL A 38 -0.97 -5.13 -1.02
CA VAL A 38 -0.02 -4.21 -1.67
C VAL A 38 -0.60 -2.81 -1.83
N MET A 39 -1.85 -2.70 -2.31
CA MET A 39 -2.55 -1.41 -2.42
C MET A 39 -2.70 -0.72 -1.06
N THR A 40 -3.07 -1.47 -0.03
CA THR A 40 -3.25 -0.95 1.33
C THR A 40 -1.91 -0.47 1.91
N ALA A 41 -0.84 -1.23 1.73
CA ALA A 41 0.49 -0.85 2.17
C ALA A 41 0.96 0.44 1.48
N HIS A 42 0.72 0.57 0.17
CA HIS A 42 1.06 1.78 -0.57
C HIS A 42 0.24 3.00 -0.12
N GLN A 43 -1.06 2.83 0.12
CA GLN A 43 -1.89 3.91 0.66
C GLN A 43 -1.38 4.38 2.03
N LEU A 44 -1.01 3.46 2.91
CA LEU A 44 -0.42 3.78 4.21
C LEU A 44 0.89 4.57 4.06
N GLU A 45 1.76 4.16 3.12
CA GLU A 45 3.00 4.89 2.81
C GLU A 45 2.73 6.31 2.30
N LEU A 46 1.78 6.48 1.37
CA LEU A 46 1.36 7.79 0.88
C LEU A 46 0.81 8.68 2.00
N THR A 47 0.03 8.12 2.92
CA THR A 47 -0.49 8.85 4.08
C THR A 47 0.64 9.30 4.99
N ARG A 48 1.61 8.43 5.29
CA ARG A 48 2.79 8.79 6.08
C ARG A 48 3.58 9.92 5.43
N ASN A 49 3.90 9.80 4.15
CA ASN A 49 4.60 10.86 3.42
C ASN A 49 3.85 12.20 3.48
N LYS A 50 2.52 12.20 3.39
CA LYS A 50 1.72 13.44 3.52
C LYS A 50 1.80 14.03 4.92
N VAL A 51 1.79 13.21 5.96
CA VAL A 51 1.95 13.66 7.35
C VAL A 51 3.32 14.30 7.54
N ASP A 52 4.39 13.65 7.07
CA ASP A 52 5.76 14.17 7.17
C ASP A 52 5.89 15.52 6.43
N MET A 53 5.31 15.63 5.22
CA MET A 53 5.29 16.91 4.48
C MET A 53 4.52 18.01 5.21
N LEU A 54 3.42 17.68 5.89
CA LEU A 54 2.66 18.62 6.69
C LEU A 54 3.46 19.09 7.90
N GLU A 55 4.18 18.19 8.57
CA GLU A 55 5.09 18.54 9.66
C GLU A 55 6.18 19.50 9.21
N LEU A 56 6.84 19.23 8.08
CA LEU A 56 7.82 20.15 7.48
C LEU A 56 7.20 21.51 7.13
N THR A 57 5.96 21.52 6.66
CA THR A 57 5.23 22.76 6.35
C THR A 57 4.96 23.56 7.63
N LEU A 58 4.54 22.90 8.71
CA LEU A 58 4.34 23.52 10.02
C LEU A 58 5.65 24.08 10.58
N ASN A 59 6.74 23.34 10.46
CA ASN A 59 8.08 23.78 10.86
C ASN A 59 8.51 25.02 10.05
N THR A 60 8.21 25.06 8.75
CA THR A 60 8.52 26.21 7.87
C THR A 60 7.83 27.50 8.34
N ILE A 61 6.57 27.40 8.80
CA ILE A 61 5.83 28.56 9.33
C ILE A 61 6.10 28.82 10.82
N GLY A 62 7.05 28.11 11.42
CA GLY A 62 7.52 28.34 12.78
C GLY A 62 6.73 27.65 13.88
N TYR A 63 5.91 26.66 13.55
CA TYR A 63 5.28 25.78 14.54
C TYR A 63 6.06 24.48 14.66
N ASN A 64 6.28 24.03 15.89
CA ASN A 64 6.87 22.73 16.16
C ASN A 64 5.75 21.75 16.50
N VAL A 65 5.69 20.63 15.77
CA VAL A 65 4.59 19.66 15.88
C VAL A 65 4.52 19.03 17.27
N GLU A 66 5.65 18.60 17.85
CA GLU A 66 5.69 18.00 19.19
C GLU A 66 5.11 18.94 20.27
N ARG A 67 5.42 20.23 20.17
CA ARG A 67 4.87 21.26 21.06
C ARG A 67 3.39 21.50 20.81
N PHE A 68 2.99 21.51 19.54
CA PHE A 68 1.60 21.67 19.14
C PHE A 68 0.73 20.52 19.73
N GLU A 69 1.23 19.29 19.69
CA GLU A 69 0.58 18.13 20.33
C GLU A 69 0.49 18.28 21.85
N ALA A 70 1.48 18.91 22.48
CA ALA A 70 1.47 19.29 23.89
C ALA A 70 0.63 20.54 24.20
N SER A 71 -0.19 21.02 23.24
CA SER A 71 -1.01 22.25 23.35
C SER A 71 -0.20 23.55 23.53
N ASP A 72 1.08 23.57 23.15
CA ASP A 72 1.91 24.77 23.04
C ASP A 72 1.93 25.28 21.59
N PHE A 73 1.19 26.36 21.36
CA PHE A 73 1.04 27.00 20.05
C PHE A 73 2.01 28.17 19.83
N THR A 74 3.09 28.23 20.59
CA THR A 74 4.07 29.32 20.48
C THR A 74 4.79 29.25 19.13
N LYS A 75 4.59 30.27 18.29
CA LYS A 75 5.29 30.43 17.01
C LYS A 75 6.74 30.88 17.24
N ARG A 76 7.67 30.23 16.57
CA ARG A 76 9.09 30.61 16.51
C ARG A 76 9.55 30.62 15.06
N GLU A 77 9.80 31.80 14.52
CA GLU A 77 10.32 31.97 13.16
C GLU A 77 11.63 31.19 12.99
N PRO A 78 11.72 30.27 12.00
CA PRO A 78 12.94 29.53 11.74
C PRO A 78 14.05 30.46 11.23
N SER A 79 15.30 30.13 11.54
CA SER A 79 16.45 30.79 10.93
C SER A 79 16.58 30.42 9.44
N GLN A 80 17.38 31.18 8.69
CA GLN A 80 17.64 30.86 7.29
C GLN A 80 18.32 29.49 7.11
N GLU A 81 19.17 29.09 8.05
CA GLU A 81 19.81 27.76 8.06
C GLU A 81 18.76 26.66 8.27
N GLN A 82 17.82 26.87 9.21
CA GLN A 82 16.73 25.92 9.47
C GLN A 82 15.79 25.79 8.27
N LEU A 83 15.48 26.90 7.58
CA LEU A 83 14.68 26.86 6.36
C LEU A 83 15.36 26.08 5.23
N GLN A 84 16.69 26.16 5.11
CA GLN A 84 17.44 25.37 4.13
C GLN A 84 17.42 23.87 4.47
N GLU A 85 17.50 23.53 5.75
CA GLU A 85 17.43 22.15 6.23
C GLU A 85 16.03 21.54 5.97
N ILE A 86 14.96 22.25 6.34
CA ILE A 86 13.58 21.85 6.06
C ILE A 86 13.35 21.66 4.56
N TRP A 87 13.90 22.56 3.74
CA TRP A 87 13.80 22.44 2.28
C TRP A 87 14.54 21.23 1.72
N ALA A 88 15.74 20.94 2.23
CA ALA A 88 16.49 19.75 1.83
C ALA A 88 15.74 18.46 2.19
N GLU A 89 15.15 18.42 3.39
CA GLU A 89 14.34 17.29 3.84
C GLU A 89 13.10 17.11 2.98
N TYR A 90 12.39 18.20 2.68
CA TYR A 90 11.23 18.19 1.77
C TYR A 90 11.59 17.59 0.40
N GLN A 91 12.69 18.05 -0.20
CA GLN A 91 13.15 17.51 -1.50
C GLN A 91 13.51 16.03 -1.42
N GLN A 92 14.11 15.58 -0.32
CA GLN A 92 14.43 14.18 -0.13
C GLN A 92 13.16 13.32 -0.03
N LEU A 93 12.15 13.80 0.71
CA LEU A 93 10.89 13.11 0.90
C LEU A 93 10.10 13.02 -0.40
N GLU A 94 10.09 14.10 -1.19
CA GLU A 94 9.48 14.13 -2.52
C GLU A 94 10.13 13.09 -3.47
N ARG A 95 11.47 13.02 -3.50
CA ARG A 95 12.20 12.04 -4.32
C ARG A 95 11.88 10.60 -3.91
N LYS A 96 11.85 10.33 -2.60
CA LYS A 96 11.47 9.00 -2.06
C LYS A 96 10.05 8.64 -2.47
N SER A 97 9.09 9.55 -2.27
CA SER A 97 7.68 9.33 -2.63
C SER A 97 7.51 9.04 -4.12
N ARG A 98 8.18 9.79 -4.99
CA ARG A 98 8.16 9.53 -6.44
C ARG A 98 8.73 8.16 -6.79
N SER A 99 9.85 7.79 -6.18
CA SER A 99 10.45 6.47 -6.41
C SER A 99 9.55 5.34 -5.92
N ALA A 100 8.87 5.50 -4.79
CA ALA A 100 7.93 4.52 -4.26
C ALA A 100 6.71 4.36 -5.18
N GLN A 101 6.19 5.48 -5.70
CA GLN A 101 5.08 5.46 -6.64
C GLN A 101 5.40 4.73 -7.94
N VAL A 102 6.58 4.97 -8.54
CA VAL A 102 7.00 4.25 -9.75
C VAL A 102 7.11 2.73 -9.49
N LYS A 103 7.62 2.33 -8.32
CA LYS A 103 7.70 0.90 -7.96
C LYS A 103 6.31 0.28 -7.79
N PHE A 104 5.39 1.02 -7.18
CA PHE A 104 4.01 0.57 -7.00
C PHE A 104 3.28 0.42 -8.34
N GLU A 105 3.41 1.39 -9.24
CA GLU A 105 2.84 1.32 -10.60
C GLU A 105 3.39 0.11 -11.36
N ALA A 106 4.70 -0.13 -11.31
CA ALA A 106 5.32 -1.32 -11.91
C ALA A 106 4.82 -2.64 -11.28
N GLU A 107 4.58 -2.67 -9.97
CA GLU A 107 4.04 -3.85 -9.29
C GLU A 107 2.57 -4.11 -9.68
N LEU A 108 1.77 -3.07 -9.87
CA LEU A 108 0.40 -3.18 -10.35
C LEU A 108 0.33 -3.69 -11.79
N GLU A 109 1.19 -3.17 -12.68
CA GLU A 109 1.32 -3.65 -14.06
C GLU A 109 1.67 -5.15 -14.10
N LEU A 110 2.64 -5.60 -13.28
CA LEU A 110 3.03 -7.01 -13.19
C LEU A 110 1.90 -7.91 -12.69
N ARG A 111 0.97 -7.36 -11.88
CA ARG A 111 -0.20 -8.08 -11.36
C ARG A 111 -1.41 -8.03 -12.31
N GLY A 112 -1.32 -7.26 -13.40
CA GLY A 112 -2.39 -7.08 -14.38
C GLY A 112 -3.59 -6.30 -13.85
N VAL A 113 -3.35 -5.39 -12.90
CA VAL A 113 -4.39 -4.57 -12.25
C VAL A 113 -4.08 -3.11 -12.54
N GLU A 114 -4.63 -2.59 -13.64
CA GLU A 114 -4.61 -1.16 -14.00
C GLU A 114 -5.92 -0.47 -13.60
#